data_AF-A0A0D3ESX6-F1
#
_entry.id   AF-A0A0D3ESX6-F1
#
_cell.length_a   1.000
_cell.length_b   1.000
_cell.length_c   1.000
_cell.angle_alpha   90.00
_cell.angle_beta   90.00
_cell.angle_gamma   90.00
#
_symmetry.space_group_name_H-M   'P 1'
#
loop_
_entity.id
_entity.type
_entity.pdbx_description
1 polymer ?
#
loop_
_entity_poly.entity_id
_entity_poly.type
_entity_poly.pdbx_seq_one_letter_code
_entity_poly.pdbx_strand_id
1 'polypeptide(L)'
;MDSLYDISCFAAGLAGNIFALALFLSPVTTFKRILKAKSTERFDGLPYLLSLLNCLICLWYGLPWVADGRLLVATVNGTGAVFQLAYICLFIFYADSRKTRTVGGPVLVMNVQVFMRVFVFVLLILLLLIRREGRFADP
;
A
#
# COMPACT_ATOMS: atom_id res chain seq x y z
N MET A 1 -17.00 18.79 -23.11
CA MET A 1 -15.54 18.54 -23.07
C MET A 1 -15.14 17.71 -21.86
N ASP A 2 -15.98 17.67 -20.83
CA ASP A 2 -15.73 16.96 -19.57
C ASP A 2 -15.64 15.44 -19.75
N SER A 3 -16.50 14.85 -20.58
CA SER A 3 -16.49 13.39 -20.83
C SER A 3 -15.19 12.85 -21.44
N LEU A 4 -14.53 13.60 -22.33
CA LEU A 4 -13.28 13.17 -22.97
C LEU A 4 -12.08 13.34 -22.02
N TYR A 5 -12.15 14.37 -21.16
CA TYR A 5 -11.16 14.63 -20.12
C TYR A 5 -11.24 13.58 -18.99
N ASP A 6 -12.45 13.19 -18.58
CA ASP A 6 -12.68 12.14 -17.58
C ASP A 6 -12.14 10.78 -18.05
N ILE A 7 -12.39 10.42 -19.31
CA ILE A 7 -11.84 9.18 -19.91
C ILE A 7 -10.30 9.22 -19.90
N SER A 8 -9.72 10.38 -20.21
CA SER A 8 -8.26 10.56 -20.23
C SER A 8 -7.65 10.46 -18.83
N CYS A 9 -8.29 11.07 -17.82
CA CYS A 9 -7.88 10.97 -16.42
C CYS A 9 -7.94 9.52 -15.90
N PHE A 10 -9.00 8.79 -16.23
CA PHE A 10 -9.13 7.38 -15.87
C PHE A 10 -8.06 6.52 -16.55
N ALA A 11 -7.84 6.71 -17.86
CA ALA A 11 -6.82 5.98 -18.61
C ALA A 11 -5.40 6.24 -18.07
N ALA A 12 -5.07 7.49 -17.75
CA ALA A 12 -3.78 7.85 -17.16
C ALA A 12 -3.58 7.21 -15.78
N GLY A 13 -4.62 7.23 -14.92
CA GLY A 13 -4.55 6.59 -13.62
C GLY A 13 -4.46 5.07 -13.69
N LEU A 14 -5.16 4.43 -14.65
CA LEU A 14 -5.06 2.99 -14.90
C LEU A 14 -3.67 2.60 -15.39
N ALA A 15 -3.12 3.32 -16.37
CA ALA A 15 -1.76 3.11 -16.85
C ALA A 15 -0.73 3.25 -15.72
N GLY A 16 -0.86 4.31 -14.90
CA GLY A 16 -0.02 4.52 -13.73
C GLY A 16 -0.06 3.37 -12.73
N ASN A 17 -1.25 2.79 -12.47
CA ASN A 17 -1.40 1.63 -11.59
C ASN A 17 -0.69 0.39 -12.17
N ILE A 18 -0.78 0.14 -13.48
CA ILE A 18 -0.11 -0.99 -14.14
C ILE A 18 1.42 -0.85 -14.05
N PHE A 19 1.97 0.33 -14.36
CA PHE A 19 3.41 0.57 -14.25
C PHE A 19 3.90 0.51 -12.81
N ALA A 20 3.10 0.99 -11.85
CA ALA A 20 3.43 0.89 -10.43
C ALA A 20 3.55 -0.57 -9.96
N LEU A 21 2.70 -1.48 -10.45
CA LEU A 21 2.85 -2.92 -10.17
C LEU A 21 4.22 -3.42 -10.64
N ALA A 22 4.63 -3.10 -11.87
CA ALA A 22 5.93 -3.49 -12.39
C ALA A 22 7.09 -2.96 -11.51
N LEU A 23 6.98 -1.72 -11.03
CA LEU A 23 7.95 -1.12 -10.10
C LEU A 23 7.96 -1.80 -8.72
N PHE A 24 6.80 -2.17 -8.18
CA PHE A 24 6.72 -2.90 -6.91
C PHE A 24 7.25 -4.33 -7.01
N LEU A 25 7.17 -4.95 -8.18
CA LEU A 25 7.74 -6.27 -8.48
C LEU A 25 9.27 -6.25 -8.69
N SER A 26 9.85 -5.11 -9.08
CA SER A 26 11.30 -4.96 -9.30
C SER A 26 12.17 -5.47 -8.12
N PRO A 27 11.92 -5.04 -6.86
CA PRO A 27 12.71 -5.49 -5.71
C PRO A 27 12.52 -6.97 -5.34
N VAL A 28 11.57 -7.71 -5.92
CA VAL A 28 11.40 -9.16 -5.67
C VAL A 28 12.67 -9.93 -6.04
N THR A 29 13.35 -9.54 -7.12
CA THR A 29 14.60 -10.18 -7.56
C THR A 29 15.74 -9.95 -6.55
N THR A 30 15.86 -8.74 -6.02
CA THR A 30 16.79 -8.39 -4.94
C THR A 30 16.47 -9.16 -3.65
N PHE A 31 15.19 -9.28 -3.29
CA PHE A 31 14.77 -10.06 -2.12
C PHE A 31 15.03 -11.55 -2.27
N LYS A 32 14.87 -12.14 -3.46
CA LYS A 32 15.27 -13.54 -3.71
C LYS A 32 16.74 -13.79 -3.40
N ARG A 33 17.62 -12.81 -3.63
CA ARG A 33 19.04 -12.89 -3.26
C ARG A 33 19.23 -12.85 -1.74
N ILE A 34 18.50 -11.98 -1.03
CA ILE A 34 18.49 -11.90 0.43
C ILE A 34 17.99 -13.23 1.05
N LEU A 35 16.91 -13.81 0.53
CA LEU A 35 16.42 -15.12 0.97
C LEU A 35 17.46 -16.23 0.79
N LYS A 36 18.18 -16.23 -0.35
CA LYS A 36 19.26 -17.20 -0.60
C LYS A 36 20.47 -17.00 0.32
N ALA A 37 20.82 -15.75 0.62
CA ALA A 37 21.93 -15.41 1.49
C ALA A 37 21.62 -15.60 2.98
N LYS A 38 20.32 -15.66 3.37
CA LYS A 38 19.83 -15.73 4.76
C LYS A 38 20.39 -14.66 5.72
N SER A 39 21.01 -13.61 5.18
CA SER A 39 21.56 -12.50 5.95
C SER A 39 21.22 -11.20 5.24
N THR A 40 20.82 -10.20 6.02
CA THR A 40 20.62 -8.83 5.52
C THR A 40 21.93 -8.09 5.29
N GLU A 41 23.10 -8.70 5.58
CA GLU A 41 24.46 -8.16 5.43
C GLU A 41 24.59 -6.65 5.74
N ARG A 42 24.44 -5.78 4.73
CA ARG A 42 24.56 -4.31 4.77
C ARG A 42 23.31 -3.53 4.34
N PHE A 43 22.19 -4.20 4.10
CA PHE A 43 20.97 -3.52 3.68
C PHE A 43 20.31 -2.84 4.88
N ASP A 44 20.06 -1.54 4.75
CA ASP A 44 19.32 -0.78 5.74
C ASP A 44 17.82 -0.95 5.49
N GLY A 45 17.04 -1.16 6.56
CA GLY A 45 15.58 -1.34 6.48
C GLY A 45 14.83 -0.01 6.33
N LEU A 46 15.52 1.10 6.58
CA LEU A 46 14.99 2.48 6.54
C LEU A 46 14.26 2.86 5.24
N PRO A 47 14.80 2.59 4.03
CA PRO A 47 14.14 2.96 2.78
C PRO A 47 12.75 2.31 2.63
N TYR A 48 12.57 1.07 3.11
CA TYR A 48 11.29 0.37 3.05
C TYR A 48 10.27 0.97 4.02
N LEU A 49 10.72 1.33 5.24
CA LEU A 49 9.91 2.00 6.25
C LEU A 49 9.44 3.38 5.79
N LEU A 50 10.35 4.19 5.22
CA LEU A 50 10.01 5.51 4.68
C LEU A 50 9.07 5.40 3.47
N SER A 51 9.31 4.41 2.60
CA SER A 51 8.42 4.14 1.46
C SER A 51 7.03 3.70 1.91
N LEU A 52 6.93 2.89 2.97
CA LEU A 52 5.65 2.48 3.55
C LEU A 52 4.91 3.69 4.14
N LEU A 53 5.60 4.55 4.90
CA LEU A 53 5.01 5.77 5.44
C LEU A 53 4.48 6.68 4.32
N ASN A 54 5.26 6.86 3.26
CA ASN A 54 4.83 7.62 2.08
C ASN A 54 3.58 7.01 1.43
N CYS A 55 3.55 5.69 1.24
CA CYS A 55 2.38 5.00 0.70
C CYS A 55 1.15 5.19 1.61
N LEU A 56 1.30 5.13 2.94
CA LEU A 56 0.18 5.33 3.86
C LEU A 56 -0.36 6.77 3.82
N ILE A 57 0.50 7.77 3.72
CA ILE A 57 0.11 9.18 3.60
C ILE A 57 -0.63 9.42 2.26
N CYS A 58 -0.08 8.92 1.16
CA CYS A 58 -0.71 9.05 -0.16
C CYS A 58 -1.99 8.22 -0.30
N LEU A 59 -2.06 7.06 0.37
CA LEU A 59 -3.29 6.27 0.50
C LEU A 59 -4.36 7.10 1.22
N TRP A 60 -4.02 7.69 2.37
CA TRP A 60 -4.94 8.55 3.13
C TRP A 60 -5.44 9.73 2.29
N TYR A 61 -4.54 10.37 1.53
CA TYR A 61 -4.90 11.45 0.62
C TYR A 61 -5.87 11.02 -0.48
N GLY A 62 -5.73 9.82 -1.04
CA GLY A 62 -6.60 9.32 -2.11
C GLY A 62 -8.00 8.90 -1.66
N LEU A 63 -8.30 8.95 -0.35
CA LEU A 63 -9.59 8.54 0.19
C LEU A 63 -10.65 9.63 -0.05
N PRO A 64 -11.91 9.23 -0.33
CA PRO A 64 -12.94 10.14 -0.84
C PRO A 64 -13.30 11.26 0.16
N TRP A 65 -13.14 11.02 1.47
CA TRP A 65 -13.37 12.05 2.49
C TRP A 65 -12.20 13.03 2.67
N VAL A 66 -11.01 12.73 2.12
CA VAL A 66 -9.85 13.64 2.15
C VAL A 66 -9.76 14.40 0.84
N ALA A 67 -9.84 13.68 -0.29
CA ALA A 67 -9.87 14.28 -1.61
C ALA A 67 -10.81 13.50 -2.53
N ASP A 68 -11.89 14.16 -2.94
CA ASP A 68 -12.89 13.58 -3.82
C ASP A 68 -12.34 13.31 -5.23
N GLY A 69 -12.75 12.21 -5.84
CA GLY A 69 -12.33 11.82 -7.20
C GLY A 69 -10.89 11.27 -7.34
N ARG A 70 -10.15 11.07 -6.24
CA ARG A 70 -8.73 10.63 -6.26
C ARG A 70 -8.50 9.16 -5.90
N LEU A 71 -9.52 8.32 -6.08
CA LEU A 71 -9.49 6.89 -5.71
C LEU A 71 -8.34 6.11 -6.36
N LEU A 72 -7.94 6.44 -7.59
CA LEU A 72 -6.82 5.79 -8.28
C LEU A 72 -5.46 6.01 -7.59
N VAL A 73 -5.32 7.10 -6.82
CA VAL A 73 -4.15 7.35 -5.97
C VAL A 73 -4.20 6.45 -4.72
N ALA A 74 -5.39 6.25 -4.15
CA ALA A 74 -5.56 5.32 -3.03
C ALA A 74 -5.23 3.88 -3.44
N THR A 75 -5.68 3.42 -4.63
CA THR A 75 -5.43 2.04 -5.08
C THR A 75 -3.94 1.75 -5.28
N VAL A 76 -3.21 2.65 -5.94
CA VAL A 76 -1.78 2.44 -6.23
C VAL A 76 -0.94 2.46 -4.95
N ASN A 77 -1.24 3.39 -4.04
CA ASN A 77 -0.51 3.51 -2.78
C ASN A 77 -0.90 2.43 -1.77
N GLY A 78 -2.16 1.98 -1.77
CA GLY A 78 -2.58 0.81 -1.00
C GLY A 78 -1.86 -0.46 -1.44
N THR A 79 -1.75 -0.67 -2.75
CA THR A 79 -0.98 -1.79 -3.31
C THR A 79 0.50 -1.68 -2.95
N GLY A 80 1.10 -0.50 -3.11
CA GLY A 80 2.48 -0.22 -2.71
C GLY A 80 2.73 -0.48 -1.23
N ALA A 81 1.82 -0.10 -0.35
CA ALA A 81 1.91 -0.36 1.08
C ALA A 81 1.95 -1.85 1.39
N VAL A 82 1.15 -2.69 0.70
CA VAL A 82 1.19 -4.16 0.85
C VAL A 82 2.56 -4.72 0.47
N PHE A 83 3.12 -4.28 -0.66
CA PHE A 83 4.46 -4.71 -1.08
C PHE A 83 5.54 -4.28 -0.08
N GLN A 84 5.51 -3.03 0.40
CA GLN A 84 6.54 -2.54 1.32
C GLN A 84 6.42 -3.23 2.68
N LEU A 85 5.20 -3.54 3.12
CA LEU A 85 4.97 -4.33 4.32
C LEU A 85 5.55 -5.74 4.19
N ALA A 86 5.33 -6.41 3.05
CA ALA A 86 5.91 -7.73 2.79
C ALA A 86 7.45 -7.70 2.82
N TYR A 87 8.07 -6.67 2.23
CA TYR A 87 9.52 -6.49 2.24
C TYR A 87 10.07 -6.23 3.65
N ILE A 88 9.39 -5.41 4.47
CA ILE A 88 9.80 -5.18 5.86
C ILE A 88 9.65 -6.45 6.71
N CYS A 89 8.57 -7.21 6.54
CA CYS A 89 8.37 -8.50 7.20
C CYS A 89 9.53 -9.47 6.90
N LEU A 90 9.87 -9.62 5.62
CA LEU A 90 11.00 -10.45 5.18
C LEU A 90 12.32 -9.93 5.75
N PHE A 91 12.54 -8.62 5.72
CA PHE A 91 13.75 -8.01 6.26
C PHE A 91 13.93 -8.28 7.75
N ILE A 92 12.88 -8.11 8.57
CA ILE A 92 12.93 -8.39 10.02
C ILE A 92 13.14 -9.88 10.29
N PHE A 93 12.57 -10.75 9.47
CA PHE A 93 12.74 -12.20 9.60
C PHE A 93 14.19 -12.63 9.35
N TYR A 94 14.85 -12.08 8.32
CA TYR A 94 16.24 -12.40 7.97
C TYR A 94 17.28 -11.47 8.61
N ALA A 95 16.85 -10.49 9.41
CA ALA A 95 17.77 -9.57 10.09
C ALA A 95 18.63 -10.32 11.11
N ASP A 96 19.95 -10.21 10.93
CA ASP A 96 20.97 -10.90 11.74
C ASP A 96 21.13 -10.25 13.14
N SER A 97 20.79 -8.97 13.27
CA SER A 97 20.94 -8.22 14.52
C SER A 97 19.70 -8.25 15.40
N ARG A 98 19.88 -8.67 16.66
CA ARG A 98 18.84 -8.64 17.71
C ARG A 98 18.27 -7.22 17.91
N LYS A 99 19.06 -6.16 17.73
CA LYS A 99 18.60 -4.76 17.80
C LYS A 99 17.57 -4.43 16.71
N THR A 100 17.80 -4.90 15.48
CA THR A 100 16.88 -4.68 14.34
C THR A 100 15.55 -5.36 14.57
N ARG A 101 15.53 -6.57 15.17
CA ARG A 101 14.28 -7.24 15.55
C ARG A 101 13.54 -6.53 16.68
N THR A 102 14.25 -6.07 17.71
CA THR A 102 13.62 -5.40 18.87
C THR A 102 12.99 -4.04 18.51
N VAL A 103 13.58 -3.29 17.57
CA VAL A 103 13.03 -1.99 17.13
C VAL A 103 12.10 -2.14 15.93
N GLY A 104 12.48 -2.96 14.95
CA GLY A 104 11.70 -3.15 13.72
C GLY A 104 10.39 -3.89 13.94
N GLY A 105 10.35 -4.86 14.86
CA GLY A 105 9.14 -5.63 15.18
C GLY A 105 7.96 -4.75 15.63
N PRO A 106 8.12 -3.92 16.68
CA PRO A 106 7.07 -3.00 17.13
C PRO A 106 6.63 -2.01 16.04
N VAL A 107 7.57 -1.46 15.27
CA VAL A 107 7.26 -0.52 14.18
C VAL A 107 6.47 -1.21 13.07
N LEU A 108 6.83 -2.46 12.73
CA LEU A 108 6.06 -3.27 11.79
C LEU A 108 4.63 -3.48 12.31
N VAL A 109 4.46 -3.91 13.57
CA VAL A 109 3.14 -4.13 14.17
C VAL A 109 2.30 -2.85 14.13
N MET A 110 2.88 -1.70 14.48
CA MET A 110 2.20 -0.41 14.40
C MET A 110 1.73 -0.12 12.96
N ASN A 111 2.58 -0.33 11.95
CA ASN A 111 2.22 -0.11 10.56
C ASN A 111 1.14 -1.09 10.06
N VAL A 112 1.22 -2.38 10.42
CA VAL A 112 0.20 -3.39 10.11
C VAL A 112 -1.15 -2.96 10.71
N GLN A 113 -1.16 -2.53 11.97
CA GLN A 113 -2.38 -2.09 12.64
C GLN A 113 -3.00 -0.87 11.95
N VAL A 114 -2.19 0.11 11.56
CA VAL A 114 -2.66 1.28 10.79
C VAL A 114 -3.24 0.85 9.46
N PHE A 115 -2.54 0.00 8.71
CA PHE A 115 -3.00 -0.50 7.41
C PHE A 115 -4.32 -1.28 7.54
N MET A 116 -4.44 -2.18 8.51
CA MET A 116 -5.67 -2.95 8.75
C MET A 116 -6.85 -2.05 9.16
N ARG A 117 -6.62 -1.03 10.00
CA ARG A 117 -7.67 -0.06 10.36
C ARG A 117 -8.16 0.72 9.14
N VAL A 118 -7.25 1.19 8.29
CA VAL A 118 -7.61 1.89 7.05
C VAL A 118 -8.36 0.96 6.10
N PHE A 119 -7.90 -0.27 5.92
CA PHE A 119 -8.56 -1.26 5.07
C PHE A 119 -9.99 -1.57 5.54
N VAL A 120 -10.18 -1.85 6.83
CA VAL A 120 -11.51 -2.10 7.40
C VAL A 120 -12.42 -0.87 7.25
N PHE A 121 -11.89 0.33 7.47
CA PHE A 121 -12.66 1.57 7.32
C PHE A 121 -13.12 1.80 5.87
N VAL A 122 -12.23 1.57 4.89
CA VAL A 122 -12.58 1.63 3.46
C VAL A 122 -13.62 0.57 3.10
N LEU A 123 -13.45 -0.67 3.58
CA LEU A 123 -14.40 -1.75 3.34
C LEU A 123 -15.77 -1.44 3.95
N LEU A 124 -15.82 -0.89 5.16
CA LEU A 124 -17.07 -0.46 5.80
C LEU A 124 -17.78 0.64 4.99
N ILE A 125 -17.04 1.64 4.50
CA ILE A 125 -17.62 2.67 3.64
C ILE A 125 -18.17 2.06 2.35
N LEU A 126 -17.41 1.17 1.71
CA LEU A 126 -17.88 0.49 0.51
C LEU A 126 -19.16 -0.32 0.77
N LEU A 127 -19.22 -1.07 1.87
CA LEU A 127 -20.41 -1.79 2.30
C LEU A 127 -21.59 -0.87 2.61
N LEU A 128 -21.35 0.29 3.24
CA LEU A 128 -22.39 1.29 3.50
C LEU A 128 -22.92 1.92 2.22
N LEU A 129 -22.06 2.17 1.22
CA LEU A 129 -22.46 2.69 -0.08
C LEU A 129 -23.28 1.66 -0.85
N ILE A 130 -22.84 0.40 -0.90
CA ILE A 130 -23.61 -0.71 -1.51
C ILE A 130 -24.96 -0.89 -0.79
N ARG A 131 -24.97 -0.81 0.55
CA ARG A 131 -26.22 -0.87 1.34
C ARG A 131 -27.10 0.37 1.18
N ARG A 132 -26.58 1.51 0.73
CA ARG A 132 -27.39 2.69 0.39
C ARG A 132 -28.02 2.52 -0.98
N GLU A 133 -27.25 2.13 -1.99
CA GLU A 133 -27.75 1.78 -3.33
C GLU A 133 -28.85 0.71 -3.27
N GLY A 134 -28.60 -0.39 -2.54
CA GLY A 134 -29.60 -1.46 -2.39
C GLY A 134 -30.89 -1.04 -1.67
N ARG A 135 -30.84 0.02 -0.84
CA ARG A 135 -32.03 0.55 -0.14
C ARG A 135 -32.90 1.46 -1.01
N PHE A 136 -32.38 1.94 -2.14
CA PHE A 136 -33.13 2.69 -3.15
C PHE A 136 -33.72 1.78 -4.23
N ALA A 137 -33.35 0.48 -4.24
CA ALA A 137 -33.83 -0.51 -5.19
C ALA A 137 -35.01 -1.36 -4.68
N ASP A 138 -35.42 -1.20 -3.42
CA ASP A 138 -36.64 -1.83 -2.87
C ASP A 138 -37.86 -0.95 -3.20
N PRO A 139 -38.83 -1.42 -4.00
CA PRO A 139 -40.01 -0.67 -4.44
C PRO A 139 -41.09 -0.47 -3.38
#